data_AF-W0A3C5-F1
#
_entry.id   AF-W0A3C5-F1
#
_cell.length_a   1.000
_cell.length_b   1.000
_cell.length_c   1.000
_cell.angle_alpha   90.00
_cell.angle_beta   90.00
_cell.angle_gamma   90.00
#
_symmetry.space_group_name_H-M   'P 1'
#
loop_
_entity.id
_entity.type
_entity.pdbx_description
1 polymer ?
#
loop_
_entity_poly.entity_id
_entity_poly.type
_entity_poly.pdbx_seq_one_letter_code
_entity_poly.pdbx_strand_id
1 'polypeptide(L)'
;MDTANTAPVERVARVLAGYELSRNGEGDMESAGEAVNKLWPDFTGAALAVLRTLREPSGRMAAVGDLAIWERMILAAIEDETISES
;
A
#
# COMPACT_ATOMS: atom_id res chain seq x y z
N MET A 1 -9.32 -13.87 11.60
CA MET A 1 -8.11 -13.29 10.98
C MET A 1 -8.07 -11.85 11.42
N ASP A 2 -6.92 -11.39 11.89
CA ASP A 2 -6.79 -10.03 12.42
C ASP A 2 -6.75 -9.03 11.26
N THR A 3 -7.37 -7.86 11.44
CA THR A 3 -7.29 -6.75 10.50
C THR A 3 -6.09 -5.87 10.83
N ALA A 4 -5.43 -5.35 9.80
CA ALA A 4 -4.38 -4.37 10.02
C ALA A 4 -4.98 -3.09 10.63
N ASN A 5 -4.23 -2.45 11.54
CA ASN A 5 -4.62 -1.17 12.13
C ASN A 5 -4.34 0.03 11.22
N THR A 6 -3.62 -0.16 10.12
CA THR A 6 -3.24 0.89 9.17
C THR A 6 -3.89 0.67 7.81
N ALA A 7 -4.29 1.78 7.20
CA ALA A 7 -4.89 1.79 5.88
C ALA A 7 -3.98 1.11 4.84
N PRO A 8 -4.52 0.42 3.84
CA PRO A 8 -3.73 -0.16 2.75
C PRO A 8 -2.81 0.85 2.06
N VAL A 9 -3.27 2.10 1.85
CA VAL A 9 -2.47 3.18 1.24
C VAL A 9 -1.23 3.50 2.07
N GLU A 10 -1.37 3.61 3.40
CA GLU A 10 -0.24 3.85 4.32
C GLU A 10 0.77 2.71 4.25
N ARG A 11 0.29 1.45 4.28
CA ARG A 11 1.17 0.28 4.24
C ARG A 11 2.00 0.23 2.96
N VAL A 12 1.36 0.47 1.80
CA VAL A 12 2.07 0.52 0.52
C VAL A 12 3.03 1.71 0.48
N ALA A 13 2.62 2.89 0.94
CA ALA A 13 3.47 4.07 0.96
C ALA A 13 4.71 3.90 1.86
N ARG A 14 4.57 3.25 3.02
CA ARG A 14 5.70 2.88 3.89
C ARG A 14 6.65 1.90 3.24
N VAL A 15 6.15 0.95 2.46
CA VAL A 15 6.98 0.03 1.67
C VAL A 15 7.77 0.80 0.61
N LEU A 16 7.13 1.72 -0.12
CA LEU A 16 7.80 2.54 -1.13
C LEU A 16 8.86 3.46 -0.51
N ALA A 17 8.55 4.14 0.59
CA ALA A 17 9.52 4.93 1.34
C ALA A 17 10.69 4.08 1.85
N GLY A 18 10.40 2.88 2.36
CA GLY A 18 11.43 1.95 2.81
C GLY A 18 12.33 1.47 1.68
N TYR A 19 11.77 1.20 0.50
CA TYR A 19 12.52 0.80 -0.68
C TYR A 19 13.47 1.92 -1.15
N GLU A 20 13.01 3.17 -1.16
CA GLU A 20 13.84 4.32 -1.56
C GLU A 20 14.95 4.65 -0.56
N LEU A 21 14.68 4.53 0.74
CA LEU A 21 15.58 5.06 1.78
C LEU A 21 16.56 4.01 2.34
N SER A 22 16.17 2.75 2.39
CA SER A 22 16.92 1.69 3.07
C SER A 22 18.01 1.10 2.19
N ARG A 23 19.15 0.74 2.81
CA ARG A 23 20.20 -0.10 2.19
C ARG A 23 19.72 -1.48 1.76
N ASN A 24 18.56 -1.94 2.25
CA ASN A 24 17.92 -3.18 1.80
C ASN A 24 17.02 -2.98 0.56
N GLY A 25 16.84 -1.74 0.12
CA GLY A 25 16.24 -1.36 -1.16
C GLY A 25 17.27 -0.66 -2.04
N GLU A 26 16.93 0.52 -2.57
CA GLU A 26 17.80 1.34 -3.42
C GLU A 26 18.54 2.45 -2.65
N GLY A 27 18.18 2.66 -1.38
CA GLY A 27 18.81 3.68 -0.54
C GLY A 27 20.12 3.23 0.08
N ASP A 28 20.65 4.04 1.00
CA ASP A 28 21.92 3.80 1.68
C ASP A 28 21.79 3.78 3.21
N MET A 29 20.62 4.10 3.76
CA MET A 29 20.42 4.13 5.20
C MET A 29 20.46 2.72 5.79
N GLU A 30 21.36 2.49 6.74
CA GLU A 30 21.43 1.23 7.49
C GLU A 30 20.19 1.01 8.39
N SER A 31 19.59 2.10 8.87
CA SER A 31 18.33 2.08 9.64
C SER A 31 17.40 3.18 9.14
N ALA A 32 16.39 2.80 8.37
CA ALA A 32 15.46 3.73 7.72
C ALA A 32 14.13 3.92 8.48
N GLY A 33 13.91 3.23 9.61
CA GLY A 33 12.58 3.16 10.24
C GLY A 33 11.99 4.53 10.62
N GLU A 34 12.79 5.40 11.24
CA GLU A 34 12.35 6.75 11.61
C GLU A 34 12.08 7.63 10.37
N ALA A 35 12.95 7.53 9.36
CA ALA A 35 12.78 8.26 8.10
C ALA A 35 11.52 7.80 7.36
N VAL A 36 11.24 6.49 7.32
CA VAL A 36 10.01 5.93 6.75
C VAL A 36 8.78 6.43 7.49
N ASN A 37 8.79 6.44 8.84
CA ASN A 37 7.68 6.97 9.63
C ASN A 37 7.36 8.43 9.29
N LYS A 38 8.39 9.23 8.98
CA LYS A 38 8.26 10.64 8.65
C LYS A 38 7.84 10.88 7.20
N LEU A 39 8.41 10.14 6.26
CA LEU A 39 8.35 10.45 4.83
C LEU A 39 7.31 9.64 4.06
N TRP A 40 6.76 8.56 4.62
CA TRP A 40 5.74 7.78 3.91
C TRP A 40 4.56 8.60 3.36
N PRO A 41 4.07 9.68 4.00
CA PRO A 41 2.94 10.44 3.44
C PRO A 41 3.24 11.00 2.03
N ASP A 42 4.50 11.30 1.72
CA ASP A 42 4.93 11.79 0.40
C ASP A 42 4.80 10.73 -0.71
N PHE A 43 4.70 9.45 -0.32
CA PHE A 43 4.55 8.31 -1.24
C PHE A 43 3.09 7.88 -1.43
N THR A 44 2.12 8.55 -0.81
CA THR A 44 0.69 8.21 -0.90
C THR A 44 0.16 8.21 -2.34
N GLY A 45 0.57 9.18 -3.16
CA GLY A 45 0.18 9.24 -4.57
C GLY A 45 0.66 8.01 -5.37
N ALA A 46 1.90 7.57 -5.14
CA ALA A 46 2.43 6.36 -5.74
C ALA A 46 1.74 5.10 -5.21
N ALA A 47 1.44 5.05 -3.91
CA ALA A 47 0.68 3.96 -3.30
C ALA A 47 -0.73 3.81 -3.90
N LEU A 48 -1.45 4.92 -4.09
CA LEU A 48 -2.75 4.93 -4.77
C LEU A 48 -2.64 4.44 -6.22
N ALA A 49 -1.58 4.81 -6.95
CA ALA A 49 -1.36 4.30 -8.30
C ALA A 49 -1.17 2.78 -8.34
N VAL A 50 -0.45 2.21 -7.37
CA VAL A 50 -0.34 0.76 -7.20
C VAL A 50 -1.70 0.12 -6.93
N LEU A 51 -2.48 0.63 -5.98
CA LEU A 51 -3.82 0.10 -5.66
C LEU A 51 -4.77 0.18 -6.87
N ARG A 52 -4.76 1.28 -7.62
CA ARG A 52 -5.54 1.45 -8.85
C ARG A 52 -5.16 0.44 -9.92
N THR A 53 -3.86 0.12 -10.04
CA THR A 53 -3.38 -0.93 -10.95
C THR A 53 -3.90 -2.30 -10.52
N LEU A 54 -3.91 -2.58 -9.21
CA LEU A 54 -4.41 -3.84 -8.66
C LEU A 54 -5.91 -4.04 -8.83
N ARG A 55 -6.69 -2.99 -9.14
CA ARG A 55 -8.13 -3.12 -9.46
C ARG A 55 -8.38 -4.06 -10.64
N GLU A 56 -7.40 -4.22 -11.53
CA GLU A 56 -7.48 -5.09 -12.71
C GLU A 56 -6.72 -6.40 -12.44
N PRO A 57 -7.37 -7.44 -11.89
CA PRO A 57 -6.71 -8.70 -11.58
C PRO A 57 -6.31 -9.46 -12.84
N SER A 58 -5.21 -10.20 -12.77
CA SER A 58 -4.78 -11.08 -13.87
C SER A 58 -5.78 -12.21 -14.14
N GLY A 59 -5.74 -12.81 -15.34
CA GLY A 59 -6.57 -13.97 -15.66
C GLY A 59 -6.39 -15.16 -14.71
N ARG A 60 -5.18 -15.33 -14.13
CA ARG A 60 -4.93 -16.37 -13.11
C ARG A 60 -5.65 -16.07 -11.79
N MET A 61 -5.74 -14.80 -11.39
CA MET A 61 -6.51 -14.39 -10.21
C MET A 61 -8.00 -14.58 -10.44
N ALA A 62 -8.50 -14.25 -11.64
CA ALA A 62 -9.88 -14.48 -12.05
C ALA A 62 -10.26 -15.97 -11.99
N ALA A 63 -9.34 -16.86 -12.37
CA ALA A 63 -9.58 -18.30 -12.41
C ALA A 63 -9.72 -18.95 -11.02
N VAL A 64 -9.28 -18.29 -9.95
CA VAL A 64 -9.25 -18.86 -8.59
C VAL A 64 -10.09 -18.07 -7.59
N GLY A 65 -10.76 -17.00 -8.01
CA GLY A 65 -11.46 -16.08 -7.12
C GLY A 65 -12.66 -15.40 -7.76
N ASP A 66 -13.25 -14.46 -7.02
CA ASP A 66 -14.39 -13.66 -7.46
C ASP A 66 -13.93 -12.24 -7.80
N LEU A 67 -14.11 -11.86 -9.07
CA LEU A 67 -13.70 -10.56 -9.60
C LEU A 67 -14.47 -9.39 -8.98
N ALA A 68 -15.77 -9.57 -8.73
CA ALA A 68 -16.60 -8.52 -8.17
C ALA A 68 -16.27 -8.30 -6.68
N ILE A 69 -15.93 -9.36 -5.95
CA ILE A 69 -15.41 -9.22 -4.58
C ILE A 69 -14.06 -8.51 -4.59
N TRP A 70 -13.14 -8.92 -5.47
CA TRP A 70 -11.83 -8.28 -5.59
C TRP A 70 -11.93 -6.79 -5.87
N GLU A 71 -12.72 -6.40 -6.88
CA GLU A 71 -12.92 -5.00 -7.23
C GLU A 71 -13.45 -4.18 -6.04
N ARG A 72 -14.47 -4.69 -5.33
CA ARG A 72 -15.01 -4.02 -4.13
C ARG A 72 -13.98 -3.87 -3.02
N MET A 73 -13.13 -4.87 -2.81
CA MET A 73 -12.06 -4.81 -1.80
C MET A 73 -11.02 -3.74 -2.16
N ILE A 74 -10.62 -3.64 -3.43
CA ILE A 74 -9.67 -2.63 -3.87
C ILE A 74 -10.27 -1.24 -3.83
N LEU A 75 -11.54 -1.07 -4.21
CA LEU A 75 -12.25 0.21 -4.07
C LEU A 75 -12.32 0.64 -2.60
N ALA A 76 -12.72 -0.27 -1.70
CA ALA A 76 -12.73 0.01 -0.26
C ALA A 76 -11.33 0.39 0.25
N ALA A 77 -10.27 -0.28 -0.22
CA ALA A 77 -8.89 0.05 0.14
C ALA A 77 -8.41 1.43 -0.35
N ILE A 78 -8.95 1.91 -1.47
CA ILE A 78 -8.68 3.25 -2.01
C ILE A 78 -9.49 4.31 -1.26
N GLU A 79 -10.73 4.00 -0.86
CA GLU A 79 -11.62 4.90 -0.12
C GLU A 79 -11.25 5.01 1.37
N ASP A 80 -10.48 4.05 1.89
CA ASP A 80 -9.95 4.00 3.26
C ASP A 80 -8.81 5.03 3.49
N GLU A 81 -8.96 6.25 2.96
CA GLU A 81 -8.09 7.40 3.23
C GLU A 81 -8.34 8.00 4.64
N THR A 82 -9.36 7.54 5.37
CA THR A 82 -10.03 8.37 6.41
C THR A 82 -10.18 7.72 7.80
N ILE A 83 -9.25 6.89 8.27
CA ILE A 83 -9.28 6.37 9.67
C ILE A 83 -7.95 6.61 10.41
N SER A 84 -7.30 7.76 10.16
CA SER A 84 -6.14 8.19 10.97
C SER A 84 -6.29 9.60 11.55
N GLU A 85 -7.52 10.10 11.66
CA GLU A 85 -7.87 11.32 12.42
C GLU A 85 -9.01 11.07 13.44
N SER A 86 -9.00 9.94 14.13
CA SER A 86 -9.93 9.67 15.27
C SER A 86 -9.23 9.04 16.45
#